data_AF-A0A7L5CBE5-F1
#
_entry.id   AF-A0A7L5CBE5-F1
#
_cell.length_a   1.000
_cell.length_b   1.000
_cell.length_c   1.000
_cell.angle_alpha   90.00
_cell.angle_beta   90.00
_cell.angle_gamma   90.00
#
_symmetry.space_group_name_H-M   'P 1'
#
loop_
_entity.id
_entity.type
_entity.pdbx_description
1 polymer ?
#
loop_
_entity_poly.entity_id
_entity_poly.type
_entity_poly.pdbx_seq_one_letter_code
_entity_poly.pdbx_strand_id
1 'polypeptide(L)'
;MRKILLTIILAIPMMGYCGFIDWITGYPEVKAKIEKRLEQKYHGDKFEVWDVTWSDNLGGYNFKYKPINAEYDYTYKGSYLSKRDILSANNYMTTKVTHQWIDVFQPLVDKVSKNNLIFGSLDPQSPYQWRKMKKDPMDKALHDLYSSNPVDIKKWIAEDHNAIAGSISIFIAMPRTAEGVYKTLKLIEQINNKLRSYSFYSYKLEVITYDVPKGFNIEKYYYEVFPSFKTSHGWWFEEGVQKYAWGYLQIKSCMKISEFEKSCNNYRDRSTGEFDLDLIKKYSTADRIHNLNDIVNNFYIVNDFGKPDKCDPILGCYGRWDTRSRSNILLKNSKYYQQLEKLINNQK
;
A
#
# COMPACT_ATOMS: atom_id res chain seq x y z
N MET A 1 3.91 -36.77 -62.41
CA MET A 1 4.56 -36.31 -61.15
C MET A 1 5.04 -34.85 -61.18
N ARG A 2 4.32 -33.92 -61.84
CA ARG A 2 4.66 -32.47 -61.87
C ARG A 2 3.61 -31.55 -61.24
N LYS A 3 2.47 -32.11 -60.80
CA LYS A 3 1.36 -31.37 -60.17
C LYS A 3 1.28 -31.50 -58.64
N ILE A 4 2.09 -32.38 -58.02
CA ILE A 4 2.11 -32.57 -56.55
C ILE A 4 3.23 -31.75 -55.89
N LEU A 5 4.30 -31.40 -56.62
CA LEU A 5 5.41 -30.60 -56.11
C LEU A 5 5.12 -29.09 -56.00
N LEU A 6 4.18 -28.57 -56.80
CA LEU A 6 3.81 -27.14 -56.77
C LEU A 6 2.92 -26.79 -55.56
N THR A 7 2.16 -27.76 -55.02
CA THR A 7 1.31 -27.54 -53.85
C THR A 7 2.11 -27.56 -52.54
N ILE A 8 3.28 -28.21 -52.51
CA ILE A 8 4.16 -28.26 -51.34
C ILE A 8 5.07 -27.01 -51.27
N ILE A 9 5.43 -26.41 -52.41
CA ILE A 9 6.27 -25.20 -52.44
C ILE A 9 5.46 -23.92 -52.15
N LEU A 10 4.16 -23.89 -52.43
CA LEU A 10 3.29 -22.76 -52.10
C LEU A 10 2.73 -22.78 -50.67
N ALA A 11 2.83 -23.90 -49.96
CA ALA A 11 2.41 -24.02 -48.56
C ALA A 11 3.52 -23.69 -47.55
N ILE A 12 4.78 -23.65 -48.00
CA ILE A 12 5.97 -23.40 -47.18
C ILE A 12 6.62 -22.07 -47.64
N PRO A 13 5.85 -20.98 -47.63
CA PRO A 13 6.33 -19.79 -46.92
C PRO A 13 5.24 -19.07 -46.13
N MET A 14 3.96 -19.41 -46.25
CA MET A 14 2.90 -18.65 -45.56
C MET A 14 2.94 -18.81 -44.03
N MET A 15 3.31 -19.99 -43.50
CA MET A 15 3.40 -20.19 -42.04
C MET A 15 4.62 -19.50 -41.39
N GLY A 16 5.71 -19.28 -42.14
CA GLY A 16 6.87 -18.51 -41.67
C GLY A 16 6.74 -17.01 -41.92
N TYR A 17 6.05 -16.61 -42.98
CA TYR A 17 5.89 -15.21 -43.39
C TYR A 17 4.92 -14.45 -42.47
N CYS A 18 3.82 -15.07 -42.04
CA CYS A 18 2.94 -14.48 -41.03
C CYS A 18 3.67 -14.30 -39.68
N GLY A 19 4.42 -15.31 -39.23
CA GLY A 19 5.19 -15.21 -37.98
C GLY A 19 6.32 -14.17 -38.02
N PHE A 20 6.97 -14.00 -39.18
CA PHE A 20 8.03 -13.00 -39.38
C PHE A 20 7.48 -11.57 -39.52
N ILE A 21 6.37 -11.37 -40.23
CA ILE A 21 5.68 -10.07 -40.31
C ILE A 21 5.09 -9.71 -38.95
N ASP A 22 4.45 -10.64 -38.25
CA ASP A 22 3.93 -10.39 -36.90
C ASP A 22 5.06 -10.04 -35.92
N TRP A 23 6.22 -10.68 -36.04
CA TRP A 23 7.39 -10.33 -35.25
C TRP A 23 7.92 -8.92 -35.55
N ILE A 24 8.00 -8.52 -36.83
CA ILE A 24 8.46 -7.19 -37.25
C ILE A 24 7.44 -6.08 -36.93
N THR A 25 6.14 -6.41 -36.98
CA THR A 25 5.05 -5.47 -36.70
C THR A 25 4.62 -5.43 -35.23
N GLY A 26 5.23 -6.26 -34.37
CA GLY A 26 4.95 -6.28 -32.94
C GLY A 26 3.64 -6.98 -32.55
N TYR A 27 3.17 -7.94 -33.36
CA TYR A 27 1.98 -8.77 -33.16
C TYR A 27 0.69 -7.94 -32.95
N PRO A 28 0.27 -7.12 -33.93
CA PRO A 28 -0.82 -6.15 -33.76
C PRO A 28 -2.16 -6.77 -33.35
N GLU A 29 -2.53 -7.92 -33.91
CA GLU A 29 -3.77 -8.61 -33.53
C GLU A 29 -3.72 -9.16 -32.11
N VAL A 30 -2.57 -9.71 -31.71
CA VAL A 30 -2.34 -10.23 -30.35
C VAL A 30 -2.39 -9.08 -29.36
N LYS A 31 -1.77 -7.95 -29.68
CA LYS A 31 -1.82 -6.71 -28.90
C LYS A 31 -3.27 -6.28 -28.65
N ALA A 32 -4.08 -6.13 -29.70
CA ALA A 32 -5.48 -5.73 -29.56
C ALA A 32 -6.30 -6.72 -28.72
N LYS A 33 -6.01 -8.02 -28.84
CA LYS A 33 -6.65 -9.06 -28.01
C LYS A 33 -6.25 -8.93 -26.54
N ILE A 34 -4.98 -8.67 -26.24
CA ILE A 34 -4.48 -8.44 -24.89
C ILE A 34 -5.13 -7.17 -24.30
N GLU A 35 -5.18 -6.07 -25.04
CA GLU A 35 -5.81 -4.81 -24.59
C GLU A 35 -7.28 -5.02 -24.23
N LYS A 36 -8.05 -5.70 -25.09
CA LYS A 36 -9.45 -6.05 -24.82
C LYS A 36 -9.60 -6.94 -23.59
N ARG A 37 -8.69 -7.90 -23.37
CA ARG A 37 -8.70 -8.78 -22.20
C ARG A 37 -8.34 -8.05 -20.92
N LEU A 38 -7.39 -7.12 -20.97
CA LEU A 38 -7.05 -6.25 -19.85
C LEU A 38 -8.25 -5.36 -19.51
N GLU A 39 -8.90 -4.76 -20.49
CA GLU A 39 -10.12 -3.97 -20.30
C GLU A 39 -11.23 -4.79 -19.65
N GLN A 40 -11.43 -6.04 -20.09
CA GLN A 40 -12.40 -6.96 -19.47
C GLN A 40 -12.01 -7.35 -18.04
N LYS A 41 -10.72 -7.56 -17.76
CA LYS A 41 -10.18 -7.91 -16.44
C LYS A 41 -10.16 -6.73 -15.46
N TYR A 42 -10.21 -5.51 -15.96
CA TYR A 42 -10.14 -4.29 -15.15
C TYR A 42 -11.33 -3.35 -15.38
N HIS A 43 -12.45 -3.89 -15.87
CA HIS A 43 -13.77 -3.23 -15.92
C HIS A 43 -13.84 -1.93 -16.70
N GLY A 44 -13.30 -1.93 -17.91
CA GLY A 44 -13.35 -0.77 -18.80
C GLY A 44 -12.14 0.14 -18.71
N ASP A 45 -11.24 -0.09 -17.75
CA ASP A 45 -9.92 0.55 -17.75
C ASP A 45 -9.23 0.28 -19.09
N LYS A 46 -8.78 1.34 -19.76
CA LYS A 46 -8.08 1.23 -21.05
C LYS A 46 -6.60 1.11 -20.81
N PHE A 47 -5.95 0.26 -21.60
CA PHE A 47 -4.53 0.00 -21.49
C PHE A 47 -3.84 0.19 -22.82
N GLU A 48 -2.63 0.73 -22.75
CA GLU A 48 -1.66 0.65 -23.83
C GLU A 48 -0.82 -0.60 -23.62
N VAL A 49 -0.63 -1.41 -24.68
CA VAL A 49 0.22 -2.61 -24.66
C VAL A 49 1.37 -2.46 -25.65
N TRP A 50 2.58 -2.85 -25.25
CA TRP A 50 3.77 -2.81 -26.10
C TRP A 50 4.78 -3.90 -25.72
N ASP A 51 5.90 -3.96 -26.44
CA ASP A 51 6.95 -4.98 -26.28
C ASP A 51 6.40 -6.42 -26.26
N VAL A 52 5.45 -6.69 -27.16
CA VAL A 52 4.87 -8.02 -27.31
C VAL A 52 5.90 -8.96 -27.91
N THR A 53 6.26 -10.01 -27.18
CA THR A 53 7.28 -10.98 -27.57
C THR A 53 6.79 -12.40 -27.34
N TRP A 54 7.01 -13.28 -28.30
CA TRP A 54 6.70 -14.70 -28.14
C TRP A 54 7.71 -15.39 -27.20
N SER A 55 7.22 -16.31 -26.36
CA SER A 55 8.01 -17.15 -25.48
C SER A 55 7.67 -18.62 -25.71
N ASP A 56 8.61 -19.35 -26.32
CA ASP A 56 8.48 -20.79 -26.56
C ASP A 56 8.29 -21.57 -25.26
N ASN A 57 9.00 -21.18 -24.20
CA ASN A 57 8.92 -21.81 -22.89
C ASN A 57 7.52 -21.71 -22.26
N LEU A 58 6.81 -20.60 -22.48
CA LEU A 58 5.46 -20.39 -21.97
C LEU A 58 4.38 -20.84 -22.95
N GLY A 59 4.74 -21.07 -24.22
CA GLY A 59 3.78 -21.25 -25.31
C GLY A 59 2.81 -20.06 -25.44
N GLY A 60 3.32 -18.83 -25.25
CA GLY A 60 2.51 -17.61 -25.17
C GLY A 60 3.33 -16.34 -25.36
N TYR A 61 2.67 -15.19 -25.22
CA TYR A 61 3.26 -13.87 -25.43
C TYR A 61 3.54 -13.17 -24.10
N ASN A 62 4.74 -12.61 -23.94
CA ASN A 62 5.04 -11.64 -22.90
C ASN A 62 4.80 -10.23 -23.43
N PHE A 63 4.38 -9.32 -22.56
CA PHE A 63 4.10 -7.94 -22.96
C PHE A 63 4.30 -6.97 -21.78
N LYS A 64 4.47 -5.70 -22.12
CA LYS A 64 4.37 -4.58 -21.18
C LYS A 64 3.02 -3.89 -21.37
N TYR A 65 2.49 -3.33 -20.29
CA TYR A 65 1.24 -2.58 -20.34
C TYR A 65 1.21 -1.46 -19.30
N LYS A 66 0.42 -0.42 -19.57
CA LYS A 66 0.08 0.64 -18.62
C LYS A 66 -1.35 1.14 -18.86
N PRO A 67 -2.06 1.61 -17.82
CA PRO A 67 -3.34 2.27 -18.01
C PRO A 67 -3.15 3.58 -18.79
N ILE A 68 -4.04 3.88 -19.75
CA ILE A 68 -3.94 5.10 -20.58
C ILE A 68 -4.11 6.37 -19.73
N ASN A 69 -4.98 6.31 -18.72
CA ASN A 69 -5.25 7.42 -17.80
C ASN A 69 -4.55 7.23 -16.45
N ALA A 70 -3.38 6.57 -16.45
CA ALA A 70 -2.64 6.35 -15.22
C ALA A 70 -2.10 7.69 -14.69
N GLU A 71 -2.34 7.94 -13.41
CA GLU A 71 -1.76 9.08 -12.70
C GLU A 71 -0.22 8.97 -12.60
N TYR A 72 0.30 7.74 -12.64
CA TYR A 72 1.72 7.43 -12.59
C TYR A 72 2.15 6.61 -13.81
N ASP A 73 3.30 6.95 -14.39
CA ASP A 73 3.90 6.21 -15.52
C ASP A 73 4.60 4.94 -15.03
N TYR A 74 3.81 4.02 -14.46
CA TYR A 74 4.30 2.70 -14.08
C TYR A 74 4.03 1.70 -15.19
N THR A 75 5.09 1.03 -15.61
CA THR A 75 5.01 -0.05 -16.60
C THR A 75 4.86 -1.39 -15.91
N TYR A 76 3.76 -2.07 -16.20
CA TYR A 76 3.49 -3.42 -15.74
C TYR A 76 3.92 -4.44 -16.79
N LYS A 77 4.12 -5.69 -16.36
CA LYS A 77 4.46 -6.82 -17.23
C LYS A 77 3.41 -7.91 -17.07
N GLY A 78 3.12 -8.60 -18.16
CA GLY A 78 2.18 -9.70 -18.18
C GLY A 78 2.53 -10.75 -19.23
N SER A 79 1.79 -11.85 -19.19
CA SER A 79 1.89 -12.95 -20.14
C SER A 79 0.49 -13.37 -20.62
N TYR A 80 0.37 -13.72 -21.88
CA TYR A 80 -0.86 -14.18 -22.52
C TYR A 80 -0.65 -15.53 -23.21
N LEU A 81 -1.26 -16.59 -22.68
CA LEU A 81 -1.16 -17.95 -23.21
C LEU A 81 -2.26 -18.16 -24.25
N SER A 82 -1.98 -17.78 -25.50
CA SER A 82 -2.97 -17.70 -26.59
C SER A 82 -3.76 -18.98 -26.84
N LYS A 83 -3.12 -20.16 -26.73
CA LYS A 83 -3.76 -21.48 -26.94
C LYS A 83 -4.82 -21.82 -25.90
N ARG A 84 -4.64 -21.35 -24.67
CA ARG A 84 -5.56 -21.59 -23.53
C ARG A 84 -6.40 -20.37 -23.18
N ASP A 85 -6.12 -19.25 -23.86
CA ASP A 85 -6.79 -17.97 -23.67
C ASP A 85 -6.68 -17.43 -22.23
N ILE A 86 -5.52 -17.66 -21.60
CA ILE A 86 -5.22 -17.26 -20.21
C ILE A 86 -4.40 -15.97 -20.22
N LEU A 87 -4.89 -14.95 -19.51
CA LEU A 87 -4.18 -13.69 -19.27
C LEU A 87 -3.60 -13.63 -17.84
N SER A 88 -2.27 -13.67 -17.74
CA SER A 88 -1.52 -13.45 -16.50
C SER A 88 -1.01 -12.01 -16.47
N ALA A 89 -1.79 -11.10 -15.91
CA ALA A 89 -1.48 -9.67 -15.86
C ALA A 89 -1.97 -9.07 -14.54
N ASN A 90 -1.49 -9.62 -13.43
CA ASN A 90 -2.00 -9.33 -12.08
C ASN A 90 -1.31 -8.14 -11.40
N ASN A 91 -0.19 -7.64 -11.95
CA ASN A 91 0.63 -6.64 -11.27
C ASN A 91 -0.08 -5.29 -11.07
N TYR A 92 -0.97 -4.90 -12.00
CA TYR A 92 -1.79 -3.69 -11.84
C TYR A 92 -2.83 -3.81 -10.71
N MET A 93 -3.12 -5.03 -10.26
CA MET A 93 -4.14 -5.26 -9.23
C MET A 93 -3.82 -4.55 -7.91
N THR A 94 -2.58 -4.66 -7.46
CA THR A 94 -2.14 -4.02 -6.21
C THR A 94 -2.30 -2.50 -6.29
N THR A 95 -1.96 -1.88 -7.43
CA THR A 95 -2.17 -0.44 -7.65
C THR A 95 -3.64 -0.07 -7.54
N LYS A 96 -4.52 -0.83 -8.20
CA LYS A 96 -5.97 -0.58 -8.19
C LYS A 96 -6.56 -0.71 -6.78
N VAL A 97 -6.12 -1.71 -6.01
CA VAL A 97 -6.52 -1.91 -4.60
C VAL A 97 -6.02 -0.76 -3.73
N THR A 98 -4.76 -0.36 -3.89
CA THR A 98 -4.16 0.75 -3.15
C THR A 98 -4.93 2.06 -3.40
N HIS A 99 -5.25 2.40 -4.64
CA HIS A 99 -6.00 3.63 -4.94
C HIS A 99 -7.40 3.61 -4.33
N GLN A 100 -8.17 2.53 -4.52
CA GLN A 100 -9.48 2.39 -3.87
C GLN A 100 -9.38 2.51 -2.36
N TRP A 101 -8.31 1.97 -1.76
CA TRP A 101 -8.11 2.04 -0.32
C TRP A 101 -7.77 3.46 0.15
N ILE A 102 -6.95 4.21 -0.60
CA ILE A 102 -6.65 5.61 -0.31
C ILE A 102 -7.92 6.47 -0.41
N ASP A 103 -8.76 6.26 -1.43
CA ASP A 103 -10.00 7.00 -1.67
C ASP A 103 -10.98 6.92 -0.48
N VAL A 104 -10.93 5.84 0.29
CA VAL A 104 -11.73 5.68 1.51
C VAL A 104 -11.39 6.73 2.57
N PHE A 105 -10.15 7.21 2.62
CA PHE A 105 -9.64 8.10 3.67
C PHE A 105 -9.31 9.51 3.18
N GLN A 106 -9.02 9.70 1.90
CA GLN A 106 -8.71 11.01 1.30
C GLN A 106 -9.70 12.10 1.73
N PRO A 107 -11.04 11.90 1.71
CA PRO A 107 -11.99 12.93 2.12
C PRO A 107 -11.90 13.34 3.59
N LEU A 108 -11.39 12.47 4.47
CA LEU A 108 -11.17 12.80 5.89
C LEU A 108 -9.92 13.66 6.04
N VAL A 109 -8.83 13.30 5.35
CA VAL A 109 -7.55 14.01 5.40
C VAL A 109 -7.67 15.40 4.78
N ASP A 110 -8.39 15.51 3.66
CA ASP A 110 -8.62 16.75 2.93
C ASP A 110 -9.37 17.83 3.72
N LYS A 111 -10.16 17.45 4.73
CA LYS A 111 -10.82 18.39 5.64
C LYS A 111 -9.84 19.11 6.56
N VAL A 112 -8.67 18.50 6.77
CA VAL A 112 -7.66 18.96 7.72
C VAL A 112 -6.50 19.64 7.00
N SER A 113 -6.02 19.07 5.89
CA SER A 113 -4.99 19.70 5.06
C SER A 113 -5.11 19.27 3.61
N LYS A 114 -5.12 20.23 2.68
CA LYS A 114 -5.05 19.98 1.24
C LYS A 114 -3.63 19.71 0.74
N ASN A 115 -2.63 19.90 1.60
CA ASN A 115 -1.25 19.54 1.33
C ASN A 115 -0.93 18.29 2.13
N ASN A 116 -1.26 17.14 1.55
CA ASN A 116 -1.12 15.84 2.16
C ASN A 116 -0.63 14.80 1.15
N LEU A 117 -0.16 13.67 1.66
CA LEU A 117 0.12 12.47 0.88
C LEU A 117 -0.31 11.26 1.71
N ILE A 118 -0.94 10.28 1.07
CA ILE A 118 -1.39 9.05 1.72
C ILE A 118 -0.75 7.87 0.98
N PHE A 119 -0.12 6.97 1.73
CA PHE A 119 0.16 5.61 1.26
C PHE A 119 -0.80 4.64 1.90
N GLY A 120 -1.32 3.72 1.09
CA GLY A 120 -2.25 2.70 1.53
C GLY A 120 -1.94 1.33 0.92
N SER A 121 -2.18 0.27 1.69
CA SER A 121 -2.24 -1.09 1.16
C SER A 121 -3.33 -1.90 1.87
N LEU A 122 -3.91 -2.84 1.12
CA LEU A 122 -4.71 -3.94 1.66
C LEU A 122 -4.07 -5.22 1.17
N ASP A 123 -3.64 -6.05 2.11
CA ASP A 123 -2.84 -7.24 1.83
C ASP A 123 -3.51 -8.49 2.43
N PRO A 124 -3.59 -9.61 1.70
CA PRO A 124 -4.09 -10.86 2.26
C PRO A 124 -3.14 -11.39 3.35
N GLN A 125 -3.70 -12.10 4.32
CA GLN A 125 -3.00 -12.66 5.47
C GLN A 125 -3.40 -14.12 5.69
N SER A 126 -2.43 -14.95 6.10
CA SER A 126 -2.71 -16.30 6.59
C SER A 126 -2.92 -16.27 8.12
N PRO A 127 -4.12 -16.61 8.64
CA PRO A 127 -4.32 -16.72 10.07
C PRO A 127 -3.63 -17.98 10.61
N TYR A 128 -3.10 -17.90 11.83
CA TYR A 128 -2.20 -18.92 12.44
C TYR A 128 -2.84 -20.30 12.71
N GLN A 129 -4.07 -20.60 12.27
CA GLN A 129 -4.70 -21.93 12.40
C GLN A 129 -5.37 -22.43 11.11
N TRP A 130 -4.70 -22.32 9.95
CA TRP A 130 -5.17 -22.86 8.66
C TRP A 130 -5.62 -24.34 8.73
N ARG A 131 -5.07 -25.13 9.66
CA ARG A 131 -5.39 -26.56 9.85
C ARG A 131 -6.84 -26.86 10.25
N LYS A 132 -7.61 -25.87 10.74
CA LYS A 132 -9.03 -26.05 11.07
C LYS A 132 -9.97 -25.61 9.93
N MET A 133 -9.43 -25.06 8.85
CA MET A 133 -10.21 -24.54 7.73
C MET A 133 -10.10 -25.48 6.53
N LYS A 134 -11.20 -25.68 5.79
CA LYS A 134 -11.26 -26.59 4.63
C LYS A 134 -10.39 -26.13 3.44
N LYS A 135 -9.94 -24.87 3.44
CA LYS A 135 -9.02 -24.24 2.47
C LYS A 135 -8.15 -23.22 3.21
N ASP A 136 -6.90 -23.01 2.76
CA ASP A 136 -6.03 -21.96 3.30
C ASP A 136 -6.67 -20.58 3.06
N PRO A 137 -6.89 -19.76 4.10
CA PRO A 137 -7.51 -18.44 3.96
C PRO A 137 -6.68 -17.46 3.16
N MET A 138 -5.34 -17.60 3.15
CA MET A 138 -4.48 -16.80 2.30
C MET A 138 -4.66 -17.19 0.84
N ASP A 139 -4.75 -18.50 0.55
CA ASP A 139 -5.03 -18.96 -0.82
C ASP A 139 -6.41 -18.50 -1.29
N LYS A 140 -7.42 -18.54 -0.41
CA LYS A 140 -8.74 -17.98 -0.71
C LYS A 140 -8.66 -16.48 -0.94
N ALA A 141 -8.06 -15.71 -0.04
CA ALA A 141 -7.96 -14.26 -0.16
C ALA A 141 -7.13 -13.83 -1.38
N LEU A 142 -6.05 -14.54 -1.71
CA LEU A 142 -5.26 -14.34 -2.93
C LEU A 142 -6.07 -14.73 -4.16
N HIS A 143 -6.80 -15.85 -4.12
CA HIS A 143 -7.67 -16.25 -5.20
C HIS A 143 -8.76 -15.20 -5.43
N ASP A 144 -9.46 -14.78 -4.39
CA ASP A 144 -10.50 -13.78 -4.45
C ASP A 144 -9.92 -12.44 -4.91
N LEU A 145 -8.76 -12.01 -4.40
CA LEU A 145 -8.09 -10.78 -4.85
C LEU A 145 -7.66 -10.81 -6.32
N TYR A 146 -7.06 -11.90 -6.81
CA TYR A 146 -6.52 -11.99 -8.16
C TYR A 146 -7.48 -12.58 -9.20
N SER A 147 -8.57 -13.18 -8.75
CA SER A 147 -9.61 -13.82 -9.57
C SER A 147 -10.95 -13.09 -9.50
N SER A 148 -11.18 -12.20 -8.52
CA SER A 148 -12.35 -11.32 -8.57
C SER A 148 -12.21 -10.34 -9.72
N ASN A 149 -13.23 -10.33 -10.56
CA ASN A 149 -13.40 -9.41 -11.66
C ASN A 149 -14.80 -8.78 -11.48
N PRO A 150 -14.92 -7.52 -10.98
CA PRO A 150 -13.84 -6.55 -10.68
C PRO A 150 -13.22 -6.83 -9.32
N VAL A 151 -12.03 -6.26 -9.11
CA VAL A 151 -11.54 -6.03 -7.74
C VAL A 151 -12.23 -4.82 -7.16
N ASP A 152 -13.18 -5.12 -6.29
CA ASP A 152 -13.92 -4.20 -5.44
C ASP A 152 -13.47 -4.42 -3.99
N ILE A 153 -12.73 -3.45 -3.43
CA ILE A 153 -12.23 -3.59 -2.06
C ILE A 153 -13.37 -3.67 -1.05
N LYS A 154 -14.55 -3.08 -1.30
CA LYS A 154 -15.67 -3.12 -0.35
C LYS A 154 -16.23 -4.53 -0.27
N LYS A 155 -16.37 -5.19 -1.43
CA LYS A 155 -16.79 -6.59 -1.50
C LYS A 155 -15.75 -7.49 -0.83
N TRP A 156 -14.47 -7.31 -1.14
CA TRP A 156 -13.39 -8.10 -0.54
C TRP A 156 -13.34 -7.94 0.98
N ILE A 157 -13.47 -6.71 1.50
CA ILE A 157 -13.56 -6.46 2.93
C ILE A 157 -14.79 -7.15 3.53
N ALA A 158 -15.96 -7.07 2.89
CA ALA A 158 -17.18 -7.70 3.40
C ALA A 158 -17.08 -9.23 3.50
N GLU A 159 -16.36 -9.87 2.57
CA GLU A 159 -16.26 -11.33 2.48
C GLU A 159 -15.07 -11.90 3.28
N ASP A 160 -13.95 -11.17 3.36
CA ASP A 160 -12.66 -11.69 3.84
C ASP A 160 -11.94 -10.78 4.85
N HIS A 161 -12.62 -9.81 5.50
CA HIS A 161 -11.95 -8.88 6.44
C HIS A 161 -11.01 -9.55 7.44
N ASN A 162 -11.37 -10.73 7.97
CA ASN A 162 -10.59 -11.48 8.94
C ASN A 162 -9.29 -12.12 8.39
N ALA A 163 -9.08 -12.06 7.07
CA ALA A 163 -7.88 -12.49 6.36
C ALA A 163 -7.19 -11.32 5.63
N ILE A 164 -7.50 -10.06 5.99
CA ILE A 164 -6.93 -8.86 5.38
C ILE A 164 -6.14 -8.07 6.42
N ALA A 165 -4.94 -7.62 6.05
CA ALA A 165 -4.22 -6.56 6.74
C ALA A 165 -4.38 -5.23 5.99
N GLY A 166 -4.83 -4.19 6.70
CA GLY A 166 -4.88 -2.83 6.15
C GLY A 166 -3.76 -1.95 6.67
N SER A 167 -3.07 -1.24 5.79
CA SER A 167 -2.05 -0.26 6.17
C SER A 167 -2.42 1.10 5.59
N ILE A 168 -2.31 2.14 6.41
CA ILE A 168 -2.37 3.53 5.95
C ILE A 168 -1.30 4.36 6.66
N SER A 169 -0.51 5.09 5.88
CA SER A 169 0.49 6.06 6.35
C SER A 169 0.14 7.42 5.75
N ILE A 170 -0.01 8.44 6.60
CA ILE A 170 -0.56 9.75 6.25
C ILE A 170 0.48 10.83 6.59
N PHE A 171 0.80 11.65 5.61
CA PHE A 171 1.75 12.76 5.69
C PHE A 171 0.99 14.05 5.48
N ILE A 172 0.91 14.93 6.50
CA ILE A 172 0.10 16.15 6.42
C ILE A 172 0.91 17.39 6.76
N ALA A 173 0.76 18.43 5.94
CA ALA A 173 1.22 19.77 6.30
C ALA A 173 0.23 20.38 7.30
N MET A 174 0.70 20.67 8.51
CA MET A 174 -0.09 21.25 9.60
C MET A 174 0.81 22.14 10.46
N PRO A 175 0.43 23.40 10.74
CA PRO A 175 1.21 24.27 11.62
C PRO A 175 1.41 23.66 13.02
N ARG A 176 2.59 23.86 13.61
CA ARG A 176 2.92 23.38 14.96
C ARG A 176 2.31 24.27 16.05
N THR A 177 0.97 24.32 16.10
CA THR A 177 0.15 25.08 17.05
C THR A 177 -0.82 24.16 17.81
N ALA A 178 -1.38 24.62 18.94
CA ALA A 178 -2.36 23.83 19.70
C ALA A 178 -3.59 23.44 18.86
N GLU A 179 -4.06 24.34 17.99
CA GLU A 179 -5.16 24.06 17.06
C GLU A 179 -4.76 23.03 15.99
N GLY A 180 -3.55 23.14 15.42
CA GLY A 180 -3.03 22.17 14.46
C GLY A 180 -2.88 20.77 15.06
N VAL A 181 -2.40 20.70 16.31
CA VAL A 181 -2.38 19.47 17.11
C VAL A 181 -3.79 18.92 17.28
N TYR A 182 -4.74 19.74 17.73
CA TYR A 182 -6.11 19.31 17.95
C TYR A 182 -6.76 18.72 16.70
N LYS A 183 -6.67 19.42 15.55
CA LYS A 183 -7.18 18.95 14.25
C LYS A 183 -6.55 17.62 13.83
N THR A 184 -5.25 17.46 14.04
CA THR A 184 -4.53 16.21 13.76
C THR A 184 -5.05 15.05 14.63
N LEU A 185 -5.24 15.28 15.93
CA LEU A 185 -5.72 14.24 16.84
C LEU A 185 -7.15 13.80 16.49
N LYS A 186 -8.03 14.74 16.12
CA LYS A 186 -9.39 14.44 15.64
C LYS A 186 -9.37 13.64 14.33
N LEU A 187 -8.47 13.96 13.41
CA LEU A 187 -8.29 13.17 12.17
C LEU A 187 -7.91 11.73 12.50
N ILE A 188 -6.90 11.56 13.37
CA ILE A 188 -6.43 10.24 13.82
C ILE A 188 -7.60 9.45 14.44
N GLU A 189 -8.39 10.08 15.31
CA GLU A 189 -9.55 9.44 15.94
C GLU A 189 -10.55 8.93 14.89
N GLN A 190 -10.91 9.76 13.93
CA GLN A 190 -11.86 9.41 12.86
C GLN A 190 -11.34 8.25 12.01
N ILE A 191 -10.06 8.30 11.62
CA ILE A 191 -9.44 7.26 10.80
C ILE A 191 -9.30 5.95 11.58
N ASN A 192 -8.85 6.01 12.83
CA ASN A 192 -8.73 4.83 13.69
C ASN A 192 -10.10 4.17 13.92
N ASN A 193 -11.15 4.96 14.18
CA ASN A 193 -12.50 4.42 14.34
C ASN A 193 -13.02 3.76 13.05
N LYS A 194 -12.72 4.35 11.89
CA LYS A 194 -13.06 3.75 10.60
C LYS A 194 -12.29 2.44 10.38
N LEU A 195 -10.98 2.41 10.64
CA LEU A 195 -10.17 1.19 10.54
C LEU A 195 -10.68 0.07 11.46
N ARG A 196 -11.05 0.41 12.71
CA ARG A 196 -11.64 -0.55 13.66
C ARG A 196 -12.96 -1.12 13.17
N SER A 197 -13.79 -0.32 12.49
CA SER A 197 -15.09 -0.78 11.97
C SER A 197 -14.98 -1.91 10.95
N TYR A 198 -13.86 -2.01 10.22
CA TYR A 198 -13.64 -3.09 9.25
C TYR A 198 -13.32 -4.45 9.89
N SER A 199 -12.96 -4.50 11.18
CA SER A 199 -12.65 -5.75 11.87
C SER A 199 -11.59 -6.61 11.17
N PHE A 200 -10.55 -5.96 10.64
CA PHE A 200 -9.47 -6.64 9.91
C PHE A 200 -8.65 -7.60 10.76
N TYR A 201 -7.96 -8.54 10.11
CA TYR A 201 -6.92 -9.37 10.75
C TYR A 201 -5.92 -8.51 11.53
N SER A 202 -5.48 -7.44 10.91
CA SER A 202 -4.66 -6.41 11.52
C SER A 202 -4.79 -5.12 10.75
N TYR A 203 -4.43 -4.01 11.38
CA TYR A 203 -4.20 -2.79 10.63
C TYR A 203 -3.04 -1.97 11.19
N LYS A 204 -2.47 -1.11 10.35
CA LYS A 204 -1.49 -0.08 10.73
C LYS A 204 -2.06 1.28 10.33
N LEU A 205 -2.09 2.21 11.28
CA LEU A 205 -2.27 3.64 11.03
C LEU A 205 -0.99 4.36 11.45
N GLU A 206 -0.47 5.19 10.57
CA GLU A 206 0.67 6.04 10.85
C GLU A 206 0.38 7.44 10.37
N VAL A 207 0.64 8.43 11.21
CA VAL A 207 0.44 9.84 10.88
C VAL A 207 1.70 10.60 11.23
N ILE A 208 2.22 11.37 10.28
CA ILE A 208 3.35 12.28 10.46
C ILE A 208 2.92 13.69 10.03
N THR A 209 3.17 14.66 10.91
CA THR A 209 2.82 16.07 10.68
C THR A 209 4.05 16.92 10.40
N TYR A 210 3.94 17.80 9.42
CA TYR A 210 5.00 18.69 8.98
C TYR A 210 4.59 20.16 9.06
N ASP A 211 5.46 21.01 9.57
CA ASP A 211 5.30 22.47 9.55
C ASP A 211 6.15 23.04 8.42
N VAL A 212 5.64 22.89 7.19
CA VAL A 212 6.38 23.20 5.96
C VAL A 212 6.24 24.69 5.57
N PRO A 213 7.23 25.27 4.85
CA PRO A 213 7.13 26.63 4.35
C PRO A 213 5.92 26.84 3.43
N LYS A 214 5.41 28.07 3.38
CA LYS A 214 4.30 28.44 2.48
C LYS A 214 4.66 28.09 1.03
N GLY A 215 3.76 27.37 0.35
CA GLY A 215 3.93 26.95 -1.04
C GLY A 215 4.65 25.62 -1.23
N PHE A 216 5.20 25.02 -0.18
CA PHE A 216 5.73 23.66 -0.25
C PHE A 216 4.59 22.65 -0.45
N ASN A 217 4.74 21.68 -1.36
CA ASN A 217 3.75 20.62 -1.60
C ASN A 217 4.41 19.25 -1.35
N ILE A 218 3.87 18.49 -0.38
CA ILE A 218 4.43 17.21 0.07
C ILE A 218 4.39 16.16 -1.03
N GLU A 219 3.27 16.04 -1.74
CA GLU A 219 3.09 15.08 -2.81
C GLU A 219 4.02 15.33 -3.99
N LYS A 220 4.07 16.59 -4.46
CA LYS A 220 4.99 17.00 -5.52
C LYS A 220 6.44 16.71 -5.13
N TYR A 221 6.81 17.01 -3.88
CA TYR A 221 8.15 16.71 -3.37
C TYR A 221 8.43 15.21 -3.41
N TYR A 222 7.50 14.37 -2.92
CA TYR A 222 7.65 12.92 -3.00
C TYR A 222 7.91 12.45 -4.44
N TYR A 223 7.11 12.92 -5.40
CA TYR A 223 7.29 12.51 -6.81
C TYR A 223 8.59 13.01 -7.44
N GLU A 224 9.15 14.11 -6.94
CA GLU A 224 10.46 14.59 -7.37
C GLU A 224 11.59 13.70 -6.86
N VAL A 225 11.51 13.23 -5.61
CA VAL A 225 12.62 12.49 -4.97
C VAL A 225 12.48 10.97 -5.02
N PHE A 226 11.29 10.41 -5.23
CA PHE A 226 11.07 8.95 -5.19
C PHE A 226 12.00 8.14 -6.13
N PRO A 227 12.38 8.61 -7.34
CA PRO A 227 13.24 7.81 -8.22
C PRO A 227 14.64 7.60 -7.63
N SER A 228 15.03 8.43 -6.65
CA SER A 228 16.34 8.37 -6.00
C SER A 228 16.39 7.47 -4.77
N PHE A 229 15.24 6.97 -4.29
CA PHE A 229 15.16 6.23 -3.04
C PHE A 229 15.93 4.91 -3.10
N LYS A 230 16.68 4.63 -2.03
CA LYS A 230 17.42 3.37 -1.84
C LYS A 230 16.58 2.30 -1.14
N THR A 231 15.43 2.69 -0.61
CA THR A 231 14.47 1.79 0.05
C THR A 231 13.09 2.02 -0.53
N SER A 232 12.19 1.05 -0.35
CA SER A 232 10.84 1.10 -0.92
C SER A 232 10.03 2.31 -0.45
N HIS A 233 10.41 2.98 0.65
CA HIS A 233 9.71 4.12 1.21
C HIS A 233 10.65 5.22 1.75
N GLY A 234 11.88 5.30 1.24
CA GLY A 234 12.92 6.31 1.50
C GLY A 234 12.83 7.00 2.87
N TRP A 235 12.78 6.20 3.96
CA TRP A 235 12.37 6.51 5.35
C TRP A 235 11.54 7.80 5.58
N TRP A 236 10.54 7.97 4.70
CA TRP A 236 9.57 9.05 4.54
C TRP A 236 10.12 10.46 4.35
N PHE A 237 11.07 10.49 3.43
CA PHE A 237 11.53 11.58 2.57
C PHE A 237 12.73 12.38 3.14
N GLU A 238 13.69 11.57 3.60
CA GLU A 238 15.09 11.73 4.08
C GLU A 238 15.75 13.13 4.07
N GLU A 239 16.23 13.59 5.24
CA GLU A 239 16.42 15.02 5.65
C GLU A 239 15.34 15.97 5.12
N GLY A 240 15.38 16.26 3.82
CA GLY A 240 14.26 16.71 2.98
C GLY A 240 13.09 17.37 3.69
N VAL A 241 11.93 16.72 3.63
CA VAL A 241 10.73 17.18 4.34
C VAL A 241 10.76 16.82 5.83
N GLN A 242 11.55 15.81 6.21
CA GLN A 242 11.66 15.33 7.59
C GLN A 242 12.16 16.41 8.57
N LYS A 243 12.92 17.40 8.11
CA LYS A 243 13.31 18.55 8.93
C LYS A 243 12.15 19.43 9.39
N TYR A 244 11.02 19.36 8.69
CA TYR A 244 9.78 20.04 9.06
C TYR A 244 8.86 19.16 9.92
N ALA A 245 9.18 17.88 10.10
CA ALA A 245 8.37 16.97 10.90
C ALA A 245 8.40 17.38 12.37
N TRP A 246 7.22 17.51 12.98
CA TRP A 246 7.09 17.92 14.39
C TRP A 246 6.23 16.98 15.23
N GLY A 247 5.43 16.11 14.62
CA GLY A 247 4.53 15.23 15.34
C GLY A 247 4.39 13.89 14.64
N TYR A 248 4.22 12.83 15.43
CA TYR A 248 3.92 11.51 14.87
C TYR A 248 3.08 10.65 15.81
N LEU A 249 2.37 9.70 15.19
CA LEU A 249 1.70 8.60 15.87
C LEU A 249 1.77 7.35 15.00
N GLN A 250 1.98 6.19 15.63
CA GLN A 250 1.81 4.89 14.99
C GLN A 250 0.89 4.01 15.85
N ILE A 251 -0.23 3.59 15.24
CA ILE A 251 -1.15 2.61 15.79
C ILE A 251 -1.00 1.31 15.01
N LYS A 252 -0.81 0.21 15.73
CA LYS A 252 -0.78 -1.14 15.19
C LYS A 252 -1.85 -1.94 15.91
N SER A 253 -2.70 -2.55 15.11
CA SER A 253 -3.82 -3.33 15.57
C SER A 253 -3.54 -4.81 15.45
N CYS A 254 -3.92 -5.50 16.52
CA CYS A 254 -3.95 -6.93 16.58
C CYS A 254 -5.33 -7.37 17.13
N MET A 255 -6.42 -7.05 16.42
CA MET A 255 -7.81 -7.39 16.84
C MET A 255 -8.05 -8.88 17.10
N LYS A 256 -8.49 -9.25 18.30
CA LYS A 256 -8.89 -10.63 18.63
C LYS A 256 -9.98 -11.11 17.65
N ILE A 257 -9.74 -12.24 16.98
CA ILE A 257 -10.71 -12.91 16.11
C ILE A 257 -11.13 -14.20 16.82
N SER A 258 -12.43 -14.45 16.94
CA SER A 258 -13.00 -15.60 17.67
C SER A 258 -12.63 -16.95 17.06
N GLU A 259 -12.41 -16.96 15.75
CA GLU A 259 -12.26 -18.15 14.92
C GLU A 259 -10.86 -18.77 15.01
N PHE A 260 -9.85 -18.04 15.49
CA PHE A 260 -8.48 -18.57 15.67
C PHE A 260 -7.65 -17.76 16.69
N GLU A 261 -6.69 -18.40 17.34
CA GLU A 261 -5.71 -17.71 18.20
C GLU A 261 -4.79 -16.82 17.38
N LYS A 262 -4.62 -15.58 17.84
CA LYS A 262 -3.89 -14.52 17.14
C LYS A 262 -2.38 -14.60 17.38
N SER A 263 -1.58 -14.47 16.32
CA SER A 263 -0.12 -14.61 16.42
C SER A 263 0.59 -13.45 17.12
N CYS A 264 0.06 -12.22 17.11
CA CYS A 264 0.75 -11.08 17.72
C CYS A 264 0.63 -10.97 19.26
N ASN A 265 -0.14 -11.83 19.92
CA ASN A 265 -0.04 -12.05 21.38
C ASN A 265 0.94 -13.19 21.74
N ASN A 266 1.54 -13.81 20.72
CA ASN A 266 2.45 -14.94 20.85
C ASN A 266 3.88 -14.58 20.43
N TYR A 267 4.24 -13.28 20.40
CA TYR A 267 5.64 -12.91 20.25
C TYR A 267 6.42 -13.51 21.42
N ARG A 268 7.45 -14.28 21.07
CA ARG A 268 8.34 -14.91 22.02
C ARG A 268 9.75 -14.44 21.77
N ASP A 269 10.47 -14.19 22.85
CA ASP A 269 11.90 -13.98 22.80
C ASP A 269 12.54 -15.23 22.19
N ARG A 270 13.42 -15.04 21.20
CA ARG A 270 14.02 -16.15 20.44
C ARG A 270 15.01 -16.97 21.26
N SER A 271 15.58 -16.38 22.31
CA SER A 271 16.58 -17.00 23.17
C SER A 271 15.96 -17.70 24.37
N THR A 272 14.91 -17.14 24.97
CA THR A 272 14.26 -17.71 26.16
C THR A 272 12.99 -18.48 25.85
N GLY A 273 12.33 -18.21 24.72
CA GLY A 273 11.03 -18.77 24.37
C GLY A 273 9.86 -18.20 25.18
N GLU A 274 10.12 -17.30 26.13
CA GLU A 274 9.10 -16.59 26.91
C GLU A 274 8.39 -15.52 26.08
N PHE A 275 7.21 -15.09 26.53
CA PHE A 275 6.48 -14.02 25.86
C PHE A 275 7.26 -12.70 25.91
N ASP A 276 7.47 -12.10 24.74
CA ASP A 276 8.03 -10.76 24.62
C ASP A 276 6.90 -9.74 24.81
N LEU A 277 6.68 -9.35 26.07
CA LEU A 277 5.61 -8.44 26.46
C LEU A 277 5.76 -7.05 25.81
N ASP A 278 6.97 -6.62 25.49
CA ASP A 278 7.24 -5.32 24.89
C ASP A 278 6.90 -5.33 23.40
N LEU A 279 7.24 -6.39 22.68
CA LEU A 279 6.77 -6.59 21.31
C LEU A 279 5.26 -6.73 21.26
N ILE A 280 4.64 -7.52 22.16
CA ILE A 280 3.18 -7.64 22.22
C ILE A 280 2.55 -6.26 22.37
N LYS A 281 3.01 -5.45 23.35
CA LYS A 281 2.55 -4.07 23.51
C LYS A 281 2.76 -3.26 22.22
N LYS A 282 3.95 -3.28 21.62
CA LYS A 282 4.28 -2.50 20.42
C LYS A 282 3.38 -2.83 19.22
N TYR A 283 2.95 -4.08 19.07
CA TYR A 283 2.13 -4.53 17.94
C TYR A 283 0.62 -4.58 18.23
N SER A 284 0.20 -4.29 19.48
CA SER A 284 -1.20 -4.22 19.90
C SER A 284 -1.61 -2.83 20.42
N THR A 285 -0.99 -1.75 19.94
CA THR A 285 -1.29 -0.39 20.43
C THR A 285 -2.74 0.04 20.20
N ALA A 286 -3.40 -0.45 19.15
CA ALA A 286 -4.81 -0.17 18.90
C ALA A 286 -5.74 -0.64 20.04
N ASP A 287 -5.37 -1.71 20.75
CA ASP A 287 -6.16 -2.28 21.85
C ASP A 287 -6.21 -1.35 23.07
N ARG A 288 -5.42 -0.27 23.06
CA ARG A 288 -5.34 0.73 24.12
C ARG A 288 -5.69 2.14 23.64
N ILE A 289 -6.16 2.27 22.39
CA ILE A 289 -6.53 3.56 21.79
C ILE A 289 -8.00 3.51 21.36
N HIS A 290 -8.88 3.93 22.26
CA HIS A 290 -10.33 3.87 22.07
C HIS A 290 -10.97 5.25 21.85
N ASN A 291 -10.30 6.31 22.25
CA ASN A 291 -10.81 7.68 22.20
C ASN A 291 -9.69 8.72 22.02
N LEU A 292 -10.07 9.99 21.86
CA LEU A 292 -9.14 11.11 21.73
C LEU A 292 -8.10 11.21 22.86
N ASN A 293 -8.47 10.94 24.12
CA ASN A 293 -7.52 11.03 25.24
C ASN A 293 -6.43 9.96 25.15
N ASP A 294 -6.78 8.75 24.71
CA ASP A 294 -5.79 7.70 24.49
C ASP A 294 -4.83 8.09 23.37
N ILE A 295 -5.33 8.73 22.31
CA ILE A 295 -4.50 9.25 21.22
C ILE A 295 -3.55 10.32 21.76
N VAL A 296 -4.04 11.27 22.55
CA VAL A 296 -3.22 12.32 23.20
C VAL A 296 -2.08 11.71 24.02
N ASN A 297 -2.35 10.63 24.74
CA ASN A 297 -1.35 9.92 25.55
C ASN A 297 -0.31 9.13 24.75
N ASN A 298 -0.56 8.89 23.46
CA ASN A 298 0.33 8.14 22.57
C ASN A 298 0.92 9.00 21.44
N PHE A 299 0.51 10.27 21.31
CA PHE A 299 1.04 11.19 20.30
C PHE A 299 2.38 11.77 20.77
N TYR A 300 3.37 11.76 19.88
CA TYR A 300 4.71 12.25 20.17
C TYR A 300 4.98 13.55 19.43
N ILE A 301 5.62 14.48 20.13
CA ILE A 301 6.20 15.70 19.56
C ILE A 301 7.67 15.42 19.31
N VAL A 302 8.07 15.52 18.05
CA VAL A 302 9.47 15.40 17.66
C VAL A 302 10.19 16.68 18.09
N ASN A 303 11.34 16.53 18.74
CA ASN A 303 12.18 17.68 19.07
C ASN A 303 12.76 18.28 17.78
N ASP A 304 13.25 19.52 17.89
CA ASP A 304 13.84 20.27 16.77
C ASP A 304 14.82 19.39 15.99
N PHE A 305 14.96 19.68 14.69
CA PHE A 305 15.81 18.94 13.78
C PHE A 305 17.24 18.83 14.33
N GLY A 306 17.52 17.73 15.03
CA GLY A 306 18.80 17.46 15.67
C GLY A 306 19.75 16.75 14.72
N LYS A 307 21.00 16.59 15.14
CA LYS A 307 21.92 15.65 14.48
C LYS A 307 21.35 14.24 14.61
N PRO A 308 21.30 13.45 13.52
CA PRO A 308 20.87 12.06 13.61
C PRO A 308 21.84 11.35 14.56
N ASP A 309 21.36 10.97 15.74
CA ASP A 309 22.21 10.54 16.85
C ASP A 309 22.50 9.05 16.80
N LYS A 310 21.66 8.25 16.11
CA LYS A 310 21.82 6.79 15.97
C LYS A 310 21.26 6.29 14.64
N CYS A 311 21.95 5.30 14.07
CA CYS A 311 21.40 4.50 12.97
C CYS A 311 20.32 3.56 13.54
N ASP A 312 19.21 3.40 12.83
CA ASP A 312 18.16 2.48 13.26
C ASP A 312 18.70 1.04 13.23
N PRO A 313 18.43 0.19 14.24
CA PRO A 313 18.99 -1.16 14.30
C PRO A 313 18.54 -2.08 13.16
N ILE A 314 17.39 -1.80 12.54
CA ILE A 314 16.75 -2.64 11.52
C ILE A 314 16.92 -2.00 10.13
N LEU A 315 16.75 -0.69 10.05
CA LEU A 315 16.81 0.08 8.80
C LEU A 315 18.21 0.61 8.49
N GLY A 316 19.16 0.52 9.44
CA GLY A 316 20.51 1.06 9.28
C GLY A 316 20.56 2.59 9.36
N CYS A 317 21.66 3.19 8.90
CA CYS A 317 21.83 4.65 8.88
C CYS A 317 20.90 5.35 7.90
N TYR A 318 20.23 4.55 7.10
CA TYR A 318 19.10 4.93 6.33
C TYR A 318 17.98 5.41 7.27
N GLY A 319 17.41 4.61 8.17
CA GLY A 319 16.32 5.04 9.08
C GLY A 319 16.62 6.16 10.11
N ARG A 320 17.77 6.84 10.05
CA ARG A 320 18.20 7.88 11.01
C ARG A 320 17.33 9.15 11.01
N TRP A 321 16.63 9.43 9.90
CA TRP A 321 15.76 10.61 9.82
C TRP A 321 14.28 10.28 10.06
N ASP A 322 13.95 9.02 10.32
CA ASP A 322 12.60 8.61 10.72
C ASP A 322 12.21 9.31 12.04
N THR A 323 10.97 9.77 12.13
CA THR A 323 10.47 10.49 13.32
C THR A 323 10.54 9.67 14.61
N ARG A 324 10.48 8.33 14.51
CA ARG A 324 10.59 7.40 15.65
C ARG A 324 12.03 7.21 16.11
N SER A 325 12.99 7.41 15.22
CA SER A 325 14.43 7.32 15.52
C SER A 325 14.97 8.60 16.14
N ARG A 326 14.22 9.71 16.08
CA ARG A 326 14.61 11.03 16.59
C ARG A 326 14.19 11.23 18.04
N SER A 327 14.94 12.08 18.75
CA SER A 327 14.54 12.59 20.06
C SER A 327 13.12 13.16 20.00
N ASN A 328 12.27 12.71 20.92
CA ASN A 328 10.87 13.06 20.98
C ASN A 328 10.39 13.08 22.44
N ILE A 329 9.27 13.76 22.66
CA ILE A 329 8.57 13.80 23.93
C ILE A 329 7.09 13.47 23.71
N LEU A 330 6.45 12.87 24.70
CA LEU A 330 5.00 12.72 24.67
C LEU A 330 4.32 14.09 24.62
N LEU A 331 3.22 14.20 23.86
CA LEU A 331 2.45 15.44 23.73
C LEU A 331 2.08 16.04 25.07
N LYS A 332 1.69 15.21 26.04
CA LYS A 332 1.36 15.60 27.42
C LYS A 332 2.48 16.35 28.15
N ASN A 333 3.74 16.12 27.75
CA ASN A 333 4.92 16.75 28.32
C ASN A 333 5.39 17.96 27.50
N SER A 334 4.65 18.37 26.46
CA SER A 334 5.02 19.47 25.57
C SER A 334 4.36 20.79 25.98
N LYS A 335 4.93 21.91 25.51
CA LYS A 335 4.35 23.25 25.70
C LYS A 335 2.95 23.43 25.11
N TYR A 336 2.52 22.55 24.21
CA TYR A 336 1.22 22.63 23.53
C TYR A 336 0.09 22.05 24.37
N TYR A 337 0.39 21.21 25.35
CA TYR A 337 -0.62 20.40 26.06
C TYR A 337 -1.63 21.24 26.83
N GLN A 338 -1.19 22.25 27.57
CA GLN A 338 -2.10 23.10 28.38
C GLN A 338 -3.14 23.84 27.51
N GLN A 339 -2.73 24.31 26.34
CA GLN A 339 -3.65 24.99 25.41
C GLN A 339 -4.57 23.97 24.71
N LEU A 340 -4.04 22.80 24.36
CA LEU A 340 -4.82 21.71 23.79
C LEU A 340 -5.92 21.24 24.76
N GLU A 341 -5.61 21.08 26.05
CA GLU A 341 -6.57 20.66 27.06
C GLU A 341 -7.75 21.64 27.16
N LYS A 342 -7.49 22.94 27.08
CA LYS A 342 -8.54 23.97 27.00
C LYS A 342 -9.40 23.82 25.75
N LEU A 343 -8.78 23.57 24.58
CA LEU A 343 -9.51 23.36 23.33
C LEU A 343 -10.41 22.12 23.38
N ILE A 344 -9.92 21.01 23.96
CA ILE A 344 -10.69 19.76 24.11
C ILE A 344 -11.87 19.98 25.05
N ASN A 345 -11.66 20.68 26.17
CA ASN A 345 -12.70 20.88 27.18
C ASN A 345 -13.78 21.89 26.74
N ASN A 346 -13.42 22.89 25.93
CA ASN A 346 -14.37 23.90 25.42
C ASN A 346 -15.26 23.39 24.26
N GLN A 347 -15.01 22.18 23.74
CA GLN A 347 -15.82 21.55 22.68
C GLN A 347 -16.68 20.38 23.20
N LYS A 348 -16.63 20.10 24.50
CA LYS A 348 -17.61 19.25 25.19
C LYS A 348 -18.78 20.13 25.63
#